data_AF-A0A936MX42-F1
#
_entry.id   AF-A0A936MX42-F1
#
_cell.length_a   1.000
_cell.length_b   1.000
_cell.length_c   1.000
_cell.angle_alpha   90.00
_cell.angle_beta   90.00
_cell.angle_gamma   90.00
#
_symmetry.space_group_name_H-M   'P 1'
#
loop_
_entity.id
_entity.type
_entity.pdbx_description
1 polymer ?
#
loop_
_entity_poly.entity_id
_entity_poly.type
_entity_poly.pdbx_seq_one_letter_code
_entity_poly.pdbx_strand_id
1 'polypeptide(L)'
;MIRTSLAAAASMAALSLLAQKADPKHTNFYRIPEPIENEAIRIEFKDPVAQLAVCKVRVEFTNKTSDILMIKASEIVFTVGGATYTPKDRDFVIRPNDHINRTLEVTGGNMHHDAFSVKFGGASRVSRSEGKVSVPDFDIPPSKNAFTVGNFEVNLVNLDKETAKTAAKFKVVYRGDKVALVDPSRTALRIESGQEFANASSKSKEVILQKGEDDAFTVWGEIPGKIVDMQFANMKLVWNDAFREVTPKPLTIGTVDFTIDPGLTEGKNR
;
A
#
# COMPACT_ATOMS: atom_id res chain seq x y z
N MET A 1 38.86 57.27 64.72
CA MET A 1 39.34 57.12 63.33
C MET A 1 38.42 56.12 62.65
N ILE A 2 37.40 56.54 61.90
CA ILE A 2 37.40 57.00 60.50
C ILE A 2 37.75 55.88 59.50
N ARG A 3 36.70 55.46 58.75
CA ARG A 3 36.66 54.90 57.37
C ARG A 3 37.22 53.48 57.18
N THR A 4 36.69 52.60 56.33
CA THR A 4 35.98 52.79 55.04
C THR A 4 35.30 51.48 54.62
N SER A 5 34.14 51.59 53.99
CA SER A 5 33.44 50.54 53.25
C SER A 5 34.23 50.08 52.01
N LEU A 6 34.15 48.80 51.63
CA LEU A 6 34.23 48.41 50.22
C LEU A 6 33.47 47.09 49.98
N ALA A 7 32.37 47.20 49.23
CA ALA A 7 31.63 46.09 48.66
C ALA A 7 32.42 45.50 47.47
N ALA A 8 32.52 44.17 47.40
CA ALA A 8 33.02 43.47 46.22
C ALA A 8 31.83 42.87 45.46
N ALA A 9 31.67 43.33 44.23
CA ALA A 9 30.56 43.04 43.34
C ALA A 9 30.60 41.60 42.80
N ALA A 10 29.40 41.05 42.62
CA ALA A 10 29.12 39.80 41.96
C ALA A 10 29.41 39.90 40.45
N SER A 11 30.27 39.02 39.93
CA SER A 11 30.40 38.76 38.50
C SER A 11 29.70 37.45 38.15
N MET A 12 28.36 37.51 38.02
CA MET A 12 27.62 36.48 37.30
C MET A 12 27.89 36.66 35.81
N ALA A 13 28.83 35.89 35.27
CA ALA A 13 28.97 35.73 33.83
C ALA A 13 27.75 34.93 33.33
N ALA A 14 26.72 35.66 32.89
CA ALA A 14 25.64 35.11 32.10
C ALA A 14 26.22 34.65 30.75
N LEU A 15 26.57 33.37 30.65
CA LEU A 15 26.68 32.68 29.37
C LEU A 15 25.26 32.59 28.81
N SER A 16 24.85 33.64 28.11
CA SER A 16 23.71 33.60 27.22
C SER A 16 23.98 32.52 26.18
N LEU A 17 23.35 31.36 26.35
CA LEU A 17 23.07 30.42 25.27
C LEU A 17 22.34 31.21 24.18
N LEU A 18 23.09 31.73 23.22
CA LEU A 18 22.56 32.07 21.91
C LEU A 18 22.15 30.73 21.29
N ALA A 19 20.94 30.28 21.59
CA ALA A 19 20.21 29.44 20.67
C ALA A 19 20.14 30.23 19.36
N GLN A 20 21.07 29.97 18.44
CA GLN A 20 20.98 30.48 17.08
C GLN A 20 19.59 30.10 16.60
N LYS A 21 18.82 31.13 16.24
CA LYS A 21 17.45 30.97 15.74
C LYS A 21 17.59 30.22 14.42
N ALA A 22 17.46 28.89 14.46
CA ALA A 22 17.57 28.05 13.29
C ALA A 22 16.59 28.59 12.24
N ASP A 23 17.08 28.89 11.04
CA ASP A 23 16.21 29.35 9.96
C ASP A 23 15.21 28.22 9.65
N PRO A 24 13.90 28.43 9.88
CA PRO A 24 12.91 27.38 9.67
C PRO A 24 12.83 26.92 8.20
N LYS A 25 13.37 27.70 7.25
CA LYS A 25 13.43 27.36 5.83
C LYS A 25 14.71 26.63 5.43
N HIS A 26 15.72 26.59 6.30
CA HIS A 26 16.94 25.86 6.02
C HIS A 26 16.64 24.36 5.89
N THR A 27 17.11 23.77 4.80
CA THR A 27 16.82 22.39 4.44
C THR A 27 18.10 21.56 4.44
N ASN A 28 18.18 20.54 5.29
CA ASN A 28 19.20 19.49 5.15
C ASN A 28 18.86 18.61 3.96
N PHE A 29 19.83 18.42 3.09
CA PHE A 29 19.79 17.44 2.02
C PHE A 29 20.71 16.28 2.40
N TYR A 30 20.26 15.06 2.21
CA TYR A 30 21.01 13.87 2.61
C TYR A 30 21.55 13.15 1.38
N ARG A 31 22.65 12.42 1.58
CA ARG A 31 23.16 11.49 0.57
C ARG A 31 22.12 10.41 0.32
N ILE A 32 22.03 9.95 -0.92
CA ILE A 32 21.21 8.80 -1.29
C ILE A 32 21.99 7.53 -0.91
N PRO A 33 21.48 6.71 0.02
CA PRO A 33 22.13 5.46 0.39
C PRO A 33 21.91 4.40 -0.69
N GLU A 34 22.65 3.29 -0.59
CA GLU A 34 22.40 2.12 -1.44
C GLU A 34 20.98 1.58 -1.25
N PRO A 35 20.36 1.03 -2.32
CA PRO A 35 19.05 0.41 -2.21
C PRO A 35 19.03 -0.72 -1.17
N ILE A 36 17.94 -0.84 -0.42
CA ILE A 36 17.69 -2.09 0.33
C ILE A 36 17.16 -3.11 -0.69
N GLU A 37 17.84 -4.24 -0.83
CA GLU A 37 17.41 -5.28 -1.76
C GLU A 37 17.51 -6.67 -1.14
N ASN A 38 16.45 -7.45 -1.28
CA ASN A 38 16.43 -8.88 -0.99
C ASN A 38 15.77 -9.64 -2.16
N GLU A 39 15.48 -10.93 -1.97
CA GLU A 39 14.83 -11.75 -3.00
C GLU A 39 13.43 -11.27 -3.38
N ALA A 40 12.72 -10.63 -2.44
CA ALA A 40 11.32 -10.28 -2.61
C ALA A 40 11.09 -8.82 -3.04
N ILE A 41 11.90 -7.89 -2.53
CA ILE A 41 11.68 -6.45 -2.69
C ILE A 41 13.00 -5.71 -2.89
N ARG A 42 12.94 -4.65 -3.69
CA ARG A 42 13.97 -3.62 -3.81
C ARG A 42 13.37 -2.27 -3.42
N ILE A 43 14.11 -1.48 -2.64
CA ILE A 43 13.69 -0.17 -2.15
C ILE A 43 14.75 0.86 -2.50
N GLU A 44 14.37 1.83 -3.32
CA GLU A 44 15.25 2.91 -3.78
C GLU A 44 14.82 4.24 -3.21
N PHE A 45 15.79 5.11 -2.93
CA PHE A 45 15.57 6.38 -2.22
C PHE A 45 15.86 7.56 -3.13
N LYS A 46 15.01 8.58 -3.05
CA LYS A 46 15.13 9.82 -3.83
C LYS A 46 14.83 11.00 -2.92
N ASP A 47 15.60 12.07 -3.10
CA ASP A 47 15.39 13.37 -2.43
C ASP A 47 15.13 13.30 -0.90
N PRO A 48 15.95 12.59 -0.11
CA PRO A 48 15.84 12.66 1.34
C PRO A 48 16.19 14.08 1.82
N VAL A 49 15.25 14.70 2.55
CA VAL A 49 15.38 16.07 3.06
C VAL A 49 14.76 16.24 4.43
N ALA A 50 15.28 17.20 5.20
CA ALA A 50 14.70 17.59 6.47
C ALA A 50 14.80 19.11 6.71
N GLN A 51 13.75 19.68 7.26
CA GLN A 51 13.70 21.05 7.76
C GLN A 51 13.41 21.00 9.26
N LEU A 52 13.26 22.15 9.92
CA LEU A 52 12.94 22.17 11.35
C LEU A 52 11.67 21.37 11.70
N ALA A 53 10.64 21.45 10.84
CA ALA A 53 9.32 20.88 11.10
C ALA A 53 9.07 19.49 10.49
N VAL A 54 9.88 19.06 9.53
CA VAL A 54 9.57 17.91 8.67
C VAL A 54 10.82 17.14 8.26
N CYS A 55 10.73 15.81 8.21
CA CYS A 55 11.70 14.93 7.58
C CYS A 55 10.96 14.05 6.58
N LYS A 56 11.47 13.95 5.34
CA LYS A 56 10.83 13.15 4.30
C LYS A 56 11.82 12.54 3.32
N VAL A 57 11.41 11.45 2.70
CA VAL A 57 12.14 10.74 1.65
C VAL A 57 11.16 10.18 0.64
N ARG A 58 11.47 10.32 -0.65
CA ARG A 58 10.75 9.60 -1.71
C ARG A 58 11.34 8.21 -1.82
N VAL A 59 10.46 7.22 -1.88
CA VAL A 59 10.81 5.81 -1.88
C VAL A 59 10.11 5.12 -3.04
N GLU A 60 10.86 4.38 -3.82
CA GLU A 60 10.36 3.48 -4.86
C GLU A 60 10.47 2.05 -4.35
N PHE A 61 9.34 1.38 -4.16
CA PHE A 61 9.29 -0.03 -3.78
C PHE A 61 9.00 -0.87 -5.02
N THR A 62 9.88 -1.83 -5.31
CA THR A 62 9.76 -2.74 -6.45
C THR A 62 9.58 -4.17 -5.95
N ASN A 63 8.47 -4.81 -6.32
CA ASN A 63 8.20 -6.21 -6.02
C ASN A 63 8.88 -7.10 -7.05
N LYS A 64 9.77 -7.99 -6.60
CA LYS A 64 10.56 -8.90 -7.43
C LYS A 64 9.93 -10.29 -7.57
N THR A 65 8.72 -10.47 -7.04
CA THR A 65 8.06 -11.78 -6.96
C THR A 65 6.74 -11.82 -7.73
N SER A 66 6.26 -13.05 -7.94
CA SER A 66 4.91 -13.33 -8.45
C SER A 66 3.80 -13.18 -7.41
N ASP A 67 4.16 -12.94 -6.15
CA ASP A 67 3.22 -12.76 -5.04
C ASP A 67 2.98 -11.28 -4.76
N ILE A 68 1.95 -10.98 -3.98
CA ILE A 68 1.58 -9.62 -3.62
C ILE A 68 2.37 -9.23 -2.37
N LEU A 69 2.91 -8.01 -2.35
CA LEU A 69 3.51 -7.45 -1.14
C LEU A 69 2.56 -6.43 -0.52
N MET A 70 2.35 -6.52 0.79
CA MET A 70 1.58 -5.55 1.57
C MET A 70 2.51 -4.86 2.56
N ILE A 71 2.42 -3.53 2.63
CA ILE A 71 3.22 -2.70 3.53
C ILE A 71 2.26 -1.94 4.44
N LYS A 72 2.41 -2.14 5.75
CA LYS A 72 1.73 -1.32 6.76
C LYS A 72 2.52 -0.06 7.03
N ALA A 73 2.00 1.09 6.60
CA ALA A 73 2.70 2.36 6.75
C ALA A 73 2.93 2.74 8.22
N SER A 74 2.00 2.33 9.10
CA SER A 74 2.08 2.53 10.54
C SER A 74 3.24 1.80 11.23
N GLU A 75 3.85 0.82 10.58
CA GLU A 75 5.01 0.08 11.08
C GLU A 75 6.35 0.55 10.48
N ILE A 76 6.32 1.58 9.62
CA ILE A 76 7.53 2.27 9.18
C ILE A 76 7.91 3.28 10.27
N VAL A 77 9.17 3.25 10.70
CA VAL A 77 9.64 4.08 11.81
C VAL A 77 10.85 4.90 11.39
N PHE A 78 10.73 6.21 11.53
CA PHE A 78 11.83 7.17 11.41
C PHE A 78 12.45 7.37 12.79
N THR A 79 13.78 7.34 12.88
CA THR A 79 14.51 7.77 14.08
C THR A 79 15.28 9.04 13.74
N VAL A 80 14.85 10.18 14.31
CA VAL A 80 15.41 11.51 14.05
C VAL A 80 15.81 12.12 15.39
N GLY A 81 17.08 12.46 15.57
CA GLY A 81 17.56 13.03 16.83
C GLY A 81 17.38 12.14 18.07
N GLY A 82 17.31 10.82 17.87
CA GLY A 82 17.04 9.84 18.95
C GLY A 82 15.56 9.65 19.29
N ALA A 83 14.65 10.45 18.71
CA ALA A 83 13.21 10.27 18.85
C ALA A 83 12.63 9.49 17.66
N THR A 84 11.54 8.73 17.91
CA THR A 84 10.89 7.91 16.89
C THR A 84 9.61 8.55 16.37
N TYR A 85 9.39 8.45 15.06
CA TYR A 85 8.21 8.99 14.39
C TYR A 85 7.67 7.99 13.37
N THR A 86 6.36 8.01 13.14
CA THR A 86 5.68 7.15 12.17
C THR A 86 5.02 8.02 11.11
N PRO A 87 5.17 7.71 9.81
CA PRO A 87 4.52 8.48 8.76
C PRO A 87 3.00 8.32 8.84
N LYS A 88 2.27 9.41 8.59
CA LYS A 88 0.81 9.39 8.46
C LYS A 88 0.43 9.03 7.03
N ASP A 89 0.65 7.78 6.66
CA ASP A 89 0.28 7.23 5.35
C ASP A 89 -0.67 6.04 5.51
N ARG A 90 -1.37 5.66 4.43
CA ARG A 90 -2.23 4.48 4.41
C ARG A 90 -1.41 3.24 4.06
N ASP A 91 -1.85 2.10 4.53
CA ASP A 91 -1.31 0.81 4.09
C ASP A 91 -1.45 0.69 2.56
N PHE A 92 -0.46 0.04 1.94
CA PHE A 92 -0.43 -0.07 0.49
C PHE A 92 0.07 -1.42 0.02
N VAL A 93 -0.26 -1.72 -1.23
CA VAL A 93 0.00 -3.00 -1.88
C VAL A 93 0.88 -2.78 -3.10
N ILE A 94 1.86 -3.66 -3.29
CA ILE A 94 2.73 -3.72 -4.47
C ILE A 94 2.39 -5.00 -5.22
N ARG A 95 1.85 -4.85 -6.43
CA ARG A 95 1.44 -5.99 -7.26
C ARG A 95 2.67 -6.78 -7.72
N PRO A 96 2.48 -8.05 -8.14
CA PRO A 96 3.56 -8.87 -8.66
C PRO A 96 4.32 -8.19 -9.79
N ASN A 97 5.66 -8.22 -9.71
CA ASN A 97 6.57 -7.62 -10.69
C ASN A 97 6.29 -6.14 -11.00
N ASP A 98 5.65 -5.43 -10.06
CA ASP A 98 5.27 -4.03 -10.20
C ASP A 98 6.05 -3.17 -9.21
N HIS A 99 5.96 -1.85 -9.38
CA HIS A 99 6.59 -0.89 -8.50
C HIS A 99 5.61 0.21 -8.06
N ILE A 100 5.91 0.84 -6.93
CA ILE A 100 5.11 1.97 -6.43
C ILE A 100 6.02 3.03 -5.81
N ASN A 101 5.68 4.29 -6.08
CA ASN A 101 6.34 5.45 -5.48
C ASN A 101 5.53 5.96 -4.28
N ARG A 102 6.23 6.27 -3.19
CA ARG A 102 5.67 6.89 -1.97
C ARG A 102 6.59 8.00 -1.49
N THR A 103 6.00 9.06 -0.93
CA THR A 103 6.76 10.04 -0.14
C THR A 103 6.46 9.75 1.32
N LEU A 104 7.45 9.24 2.02
CA LEU A 104 7.33 8.98 3.46
C LEU A 104 7.74 10.26 4.19
N GLU A 105 6.83 10.79 5.00
CA GLU A 105 7.00 12.07 5.67
C GLU A 105 6.59 11.98 7.15
N VAL A 106 7.42 12.54 8.02
CA VAL A 106 7.16 12.71 9.46
C VAL A 106 7.32 14.17 9.85
N THR A 107 6.52 14.61 10.82
CA THR A 107 6.50 16.02 11.31
C THR A 107 6.79 16.08 12.80
N GLY A 108 7.48 17.13 13.24
CA GLY A 108 7.85 17.35 14.65
C GLY A 108 8.56 18.69 14.87
N GLY A 109 9.00 18.97 16.10
CA GLY A 109 9.53 20.29 16.47
C GLY A 109 11.02 20.51 16.16
N ASN A 110 11.77 19.43 15.88
CA ASN A 110 13.20 19.48 15.58
C ASN A 110 13.60 18.30 14.69
N MET A 111 13.29 18.37 13.41
CA MET A 111 13.65 17.33 12.43
C MET A 111 15.00 17.58 11.75
N HIS A 112 15.63 18.72 12.07
CA HIS A 112 16.87 19.20 11.47
C HIS A 112 18.09 18.58 12.16
N HIS A 113 18.50 17.39 11.70
CA HIS A 113 19.63 16.64 12.24
C HIS A 113 20.60 16.18 11.13
N ASP A 114 21.87 15.97 11.45
CA ASP A 114 22.89 15.52 10.50
C ASP A 114 22.67 14.09 9.97
N ALA A 115 21.90 13.30 10.70
CA ALA A 115 21.53 11.96 10.33
C ALA A 115 20.13 11.59 10.85
N PHE A 116 19.49 10.66 10.14
CA PHE A 116 18.30 9.97 10.60
C PHE A 116 18.30 8.55 10.03
N SER A 117 17.48 7.66 10.58
CA SER A 117 17.30 6.31 10.05
C SER A 117 15.83 6.01 9.79
N VAL A 118 15.58 5.09 8.85
CA VAL A 118 14.24 4.60 8.54
C VAL A 118 14.24 3.07 8.63
N LYS A 119 13.46 2.54 9.56
CA LYS A 119 13.18 1.11 9.70
C LYS A 119 11.91 0.77 8.94
N PHE A 120 12.02 -0.13 7.97
CA PHE A 120 10.89 -0.64 7.20
C PHE A 120 10.31 -1.89 7.87
N GLY A 121 9.28 -1.69 8.71
CA GLY A 121 8.46 -2.75 9.31
C GLY A 121 7.18 -3.02 8.53
N GLY A 122 6.33 -3.92 9.04
CA GLY A 122 4.98 -4.15 8.53
C GLY A 122 4.86 -4.74 7.13
N ALA A 123 5.95 -5.25 6.56
CA ALA A 123 5.92 -5.89 5.26
C ALA A 123 5.46 -7.35 5.37
N SER A 124 4.63 -7.78 4.43
CA SER A 124 4.18 -9.16 4.33
C SER A 124 3.95 -9.57 2.89
N ARG A 125 4.07 -10.87 2.63
CA ARG A 125 3.86 -11.51 1.34
C ARG A 125 2.56 -12.29 1.38
N VAL A 126 1.72 -12.09 0.36
CA VAL A 126 0.46 -12.79 0.18
C VAL A 126 0.57 -13.67 -1.05
N SER A 127 0.59 -14.98 -0.83
CA SER A 127 0.81 -15.94 -1.92
C SER A 127 -0.46 -16.24 -2.69
N ARG A 128 -0.36 -16.19 -4.02
CA ARG A 128 -1.48 -16.51 -4.92
C ARG A 128 -1.72 -18.00 -5.14
N SER A 129 -0.85 -18.88 -4.64
CA SER A 129 -1.02 -20.32 -4.79
C SER A 129 -1.89 -20.94 -3.69
N GLU A 130 -1.99 -20.28 -2.54
CA GLU A 130 -2.66 -20.78 -1.33
C GLU A 130 -4.11 -20.27 -1.22
N GLY A 131 -4.84 -20.77 -0.22
CA GLY A 131 -6.06 -20.15 0.28
C GLY A 131 -7.31 -20.26 -0.60
N LYS A 132 -7.36 -21.18 -1.58
CA LYS A 132 -8.51 -21.34 -2.48
C LYS A 132 -9.82 -21.52 -1.71
N VAL A 133 -10.85 -20.79 -2.14
CA VAL A 133 -12.21 -20.90 -1.61
C VAL A 133 -13.11 -21.47 -2.70
N SER A 134 -13.79 -22.58 -2.41
CA SER A 134 -14.75 -23.17 -3.34
C SER A 134 -16.05 -22.38 -3.31
N VAL A 135 -16.41 -21.78 -4.44
CA VAL A 135 -17.62 -20.96 -4.59
C VAL A 135 -18.59 -21.66 -5.54
N PRO A 136 -19.87 -21.85 -5.14
CA PRO A 136 -20.86 -22.44 -6.03
C PRO A 136 -21.13 -21.54 -7.22
N ASP A 137 -21.41 -22.15 -8.37
CA ASP A 137 -21.82 -21.43 -9.57
C ASP A 137 -23.00 -20.51 -9.31
N PHE A 138 -22.99 -19.36 -9.97
CA PHE A 138 -24.04 -18.35 -9.85
C PHE A 138 -24.92 -18.33 -11.10
N ASP A 139 -26.23 -18.47 -10.93
CA ASP A 139 -27.17 -18.50 -12.06
C ASP A 139 -27.36 -17.10 -12.68
N ILE A 140 -27.39 -17.03 -14.01
CA ILE A 140 -27.67 -15.84 -14.80
C ILE A 140 -28.80 -16.18 -15.80
N PRO A 141 -29.99 -15.57 -15.70
CA PRO A 141 -30.38 -14.57 -14.72
C PRO A 141 -30.47 -15.14 -13.29
N PRO A 142 -30.23 -14.30 -12.26
CA PRO A 142 -30.21 -14.74 -10.87
C PRO A 142 -31.62 -14.98 -10.31
N SER A 143 -31.78 -16.02 -9.48
CA SER A 143 -32.92 -16.14 -8.57
C SER A 143 -32.72 -15.36 -7.26
N LYS A 144 -31.45 -15.15 -6.88
CA LYS A 144 -31.01 -14.32 -5.75
C LYS A 144 -29.80 -13.49 -6.18
N ASN A 145 -29.82 -12.21 -5.85
CA ASN A 145 -28.73 -11.29 -6.21
C ASN A 145 -27.53 -11.37 -5.27
N ALA A 146 -27.60 -12.15 -4.18
CA ALA A 146 -26.56 -12.18 -3.17
C ALA A 146 -26.31 -13.60 -2.68
N PHE A 147 -25.06 -13.87 -2.35
CA PHE A 147 -24.65 -15.10 -1.65
C PHE A 147 -23.47 -14.82 -0.72
N THR A 148 -23.27 -15.71 0.24
CA THR A 148 -22.14 -15.67 1.16
C THR A 148 -21.37 -16.98 1.04
N VAL A 149 -20.05 -16.89 0.97
CA VAL A 149 -19.15 -18.04 0.94
C VAL A 149 -17.96 -17.77 1.85
N GLY A 150 -17.82 -18.57 2.91
CA GLY A 150 -16.84 -18.29 3.96
C GLY A 150 -16.99 -16.85 4.47
N ASN A 151 -15.91 -16.07 4.36
CA ASN A 151 -15.85 -14.67 4.80
C ASN A 151 -16.16 -13.64 3.70
N PHE A 152 -16.70 -14.08 2.56
CA PHE A 152 -17.02 -13.23 1.42
C PHE A 152 -18.54 -13.06 1.31
N GLU A 153 -19.01 -11.81 1.37
CA GLU A 153 -20.37 -11.43 0.98
C GLU A 153 -20.33 -10.91 -0.46
N VAL A 154 -20.98 -11.60 -1.39
CA VAL A 154 -20.95 -11.27 -2.83
C VAL A 154 -22.36 -10.88 -3.28
N ASN A 155 -22.47 -9.69 -3.88
CA ASN A 155 -23.72 -9.11 -4.33
C ASN A 155 -23.61 -8.75 -5.81
N LEU A 156 -24.49 -9.30 -6.64
CA LEU A 156 -24.72 -8.81 -7.99
C LEU A 156 -25.40 -7.44 -7.92
N VAL A 157 -24.68 -6.42 -8.38
CA VAL A 157 -25.12 -5.01 -8.37
C VAL A 157 -25.78 -4.63 -9.69
N ASN A 158 -25.24 -5.12 -10.80
CA ASN A 158 -25.80 -4.86 -12.12
C ASN A 158 -25.66 -6.07 -13.03
N LEU A 159 -26.64 -6.28 -13.90
CA LEU A 159 -26.62 -7.31 -14.93
C LEU A 159 -27.16 -6.73 -16.24
N ASP A 160 -26.27 -6.56 -17.20
CA ASP A 160 -26.61 -6.12 -18.56
C ASP A 160 -26.51 -7.33 -19.49
N LYS A 161 -27.59 -7.60 -20.25
CA LYS A 161 -27.64 -8.68 -21.24
C LYS A 161 -28.06 -8.13 -22.59
N GLU A 162 -27.20 -8.33 -23.59
CA GLU A 162 -27.40 -8.01 -25.00
C GLU A 162 -27.25 -9.28 -25.83
N THR A 163 -27.56 -9.26 -27.13
CA THR A 163 -27.56 -10.46 -27.99
C THR A 163 -26.25 -11.24 -28.00
N ALA A 164 -25.10 -10.56 -27.94
CA ALA A 164 -23.77 -11.19 -28.00
C ALA A 164 -22.89 -10.90 -26.77
N LYS A 165 -23.46 -10.25 -25.76
CA LYS A 165 -22.70 -9.74 -24.62
C LYS A 165 -23.48 -9.85 -23.32
N THR A 166 -22.79 -10.21 -22.23
CA THR A 166 -23.33 -10.11 -20.87
C THR A 166 -22.30 -9.48 -19.96
N ALA A 167 -22.73 -8.53 -19.14
CA ALA A 167 -21.91 -7.88 -18.13
C ALA A 167 -22.55 -8.08 -16.76
N ALA A 168 -21.89 -8.82 -15.87
CA ALA A 168 -22.34 -9.05 -14.50
C ALA A 168 -21.39 -8.34 -13.54
N LYS A 169 -21.85 -7.26 -12.90
CA LYS A 169 -21.08 -6.49 -11.93
C LYS A 169 -21.38 -6.97 -10.52
N PHE A 170 -20.34 -7.43 -9.83
CA PHE A 170 -20.44 -7.88 -8.45
C PHE A 170 -19.73 -6.91 -7.51
N LYS A 171 -20.32 -6.68 -6.34
CA LYS A 171 -19.67 -6.08 -5.17
C LYS A 171 -19.35 -7.19 -4.18
N VAL A 172 -18.11 -7.23 -3.72
CA VAL A 172 -17.64 -8.17 -2.71
C VAL A 172 -17.26 -7.40 -1.45
N VAL A 173 -17.70 -7.89 -0.29
CA VAL A 173 -17.30 -7.39 1.02
C VAL A 173 -16.58 -8.52 1.76
N TYR A 174 -15.43 -8.22 2.35
CA TYR A 174 -14.66 -9.19 3.10
C TYR A 174 -14.82 -8.99 4.62
N ARG A 175 -15.16 -10.07 5.34
CA ARG A 175 -15.41 -10.05 6.79
C ARG A 175 -14.36 -10.78 7.63
N GLY A 176 -13.41 -11.44 6.99
CA GLY A 176 -12.40 -12.24 7.68
C GLY A 176 -11.23 -11.41 8.22
N ASP A 177 -10.33 -12.08 8.95
CA ASP A 177 -9.16 -11.46 9.58
C ASP A 177 -7.85 -11.65 8.77
N LYS A 178 -7.93 -12.28 7.60
CA LYS A 178 -6.79 -12.53 6.71
C LYS A 178 -6.80 -11.51 5.55
N VAL A 179 -6.33 -11.91 4.37
CA VAL A 179 -6.44 -11.13 3.15
C VAL A 179 -7.27 -11.89 2.13
N ALA A 180 -8.27 -11.21 1.58
CA ALA A 180 -9.11 -11.70 0.51
C ALA A 180 -8.54 -11.30 -0.85
N LEU A 181 -8.42 -12.27 -1.75
CA LEU A 181 -8.11 -12.06 -3.16
C LEU A 181 -9.29 -12.54 -3.99
N VAL A 182 -9.74 -11.69 -4.91
CA VAL A 182 -10.72 -12.06 -5.94
C VAL A 182 -10.12 -11.77 -7.30
N ASP A 183 -9.91 -12.81 -8.10
CA ASP A 183 -9.32 -12.75 -9.44
C ASP A 183 -10.41 -13.03 -10.49
N PRO A 184 -11.06 -11.98 -11.06
CA PRO A 184 -12.14 -12.16 -12.02
C PRO A 184 -11.67 -12.82 -13.32
N SER A 185 -10.37 -12.80 -13.63
CA SER A 185 -9.85 -13.43 -14.85
C SER A 185 -10.01 -14.95 -14.85
N ARG A 186 -10.22 -15.56 -13.68
CA ARG A 186 -10.41 -17.01 -13.50
C ARG A 186 -11.85 -17.46 -13.67
N THR A 187 -12.80 -16.54 -13.83
CA THR A 187 -14.21 -16.89 -14.02
C THR A 187 -14.52 -17.30 -15.46
N ALA A 188 -15.56 -18.11 -15.63
CA ALA A 188 -16.09 -18.50 -16.94
C ALA A 188 -17.62 -18.45 -16.94
N LEU A 189 -18.22 -18.27 -18.12
CA LEU A 189 -19.65 -18.46 -18.33
C LEU A 189 -19.91 -19.81 -18.98
N ARG A 190 -20.80 -20.58 -18.38
CA ARG A 190 -21.27 -21.86 -18.89
C ARG A 190 -22.70 -21.73 -19.39
N ILE A 191 -22.93 -22.07 -20.66
CA ILE A 191 -24.27 -22.07 -21.27
C ILE A 191 -24.99 -23.40 -21.04
N GLU A 192 -26.29 -23.49 -21.35
CA GLU A 192 -27.10 -24.70 -21.12
C GLU A 192 -26.55 -25.96 -21.80
N SER A 193 -25.85 -25.84 -22.93
CA SER A 193 -25.19 -26.96 -23.60
C SER A 193 -23.98 -27.51 -22.84
N GLY A 194 -23.58 -26.87 -21.73
CA GLY A 194 -22.41 -27.22 -20.93
C GLY A 194 -21.11 -26.60 -21.44
N GLN A 195 -21.10 -25.91 -22.58
CA GLN A 195 -19.91 -25.24 -23.10
C GLN A 195 -19.53 -24.04 -22.21
N GLU A 196 -18.24 -23.90 -21.92
CA GLU A 196 -17.69 -22.81 -21.12
C GLU A 196 -16.93 -21.79 -21.98
N PHE A 197 -17.10 -20.51 -21.64
CA PHE A 197 -16.44 -19.38 -22.26
C PHE A 197 -15.72 -18.58 -21.18
N ALA A 198 -14.41 -18.38 -21.34
CA ALA A 198 -13.63 -17.60 -20.39
C ALA A 198 -14.14 -16.15 -20.31
N ASN A 199 -13.94 -15.51 -19.14
CA ASN A 199 -14.21 -14.09 -18.99
C ASN A 199 -13.45 -13.27 -20.04
N ALA A 200 -14.17 -12.50 -20.84
CA ALA A 200 -13.62 -11.67 -21.91
C ALA A 200 -12.78 -10.50 -21.38
N SER A 201 -12.84 -10.22 -20.07
CA SER A 201 -12.06 -9.17 -19.42
C SER A 201 -10.60 -9.56 -19.17
N SER A 202 -9.80 -9.51 -20.23
CA SER A 202 -8.34 -9.74 -20.18
C SER A 202 -7.56 -8.75 -19.31
N LYS A 203 -8.20 -7.64 -18.87
CA LYS A 203 -7.59 -6.57 -18.05
C LYS A 203 -8.18 -6.46 -16.64
N SER A 204 -9.01 -7.40 -16.20
CA SER A 204 -9.57 -7.37 -14.85
C SER A 204 -8.46 -7.39 -13.81
N LYS A 205 -8.36 -6.34 -13.00
CA LYS A 205 -7.42 -6.32 -11.88
C LYS A 205 -7.97 -7.22 -10.79
N GLU A 206 -7.08 -7.99 -10.17
CA GLU A 206 -7.40 -8.70 -8.94
C GLU A 206 -7.80 -7.68 -7.86
N VAL A 207 -8.91 -7.97 -7.20
CA VAL A 207 -9.43 -7.27 -6.04
C VAL A 207 -8.73 -7.84 -4.81
N ILE A 208 -8.20 -6.94 -3.97
CA ILE A 208 -7.44 -7.28 -2.76
C ILE A 208 -8.12 -6.56 -1.62
N LEU A 209 -8.62 -7.31 -0.63
CA LEU A 209 -9.42 -6.77 0.48
C LEU A 209 -8.84 -7.20 1.82
N GLN A 210 -8.76 -6.23 2.73
CA GLN A 210 -8.56 -6.43 4.16
C GLN A 210 -9.91 -6.47 4.89
N LYS A 211 -9.87 -6.77 6.19
CA LYS A 211 -11.07 -6.88 7.02
C LYS A 211 -11.96 -5.65 6.91
N GLY A 212 -13.21 -5.87 6.52
CA GLY A 212 -14.24 -4.83 6.43
C GLY A 212 -14.18 -4.01 5.15
N GLU A 213 -13.20 -4.23 4.26
CA GLU A 213 -13.13 -3.57 2.97
C GLU A 213 -14.10 -4.19 1.96
N ASP A 214 -14.48 -3.38 0.98
CA ASP A 214 -15.29 -3.78 -0.15
C ASP A 214 -14.75 -3.22 -1.46
N ASP A 215 -14.99 -3.93 -2.55
CA ASP A 215 -14.70 -3.47 -3.91
C ASP A 215 -15.66 -4.13 -4.89
N ALA A 216 -15.68 -3.66 -6.13
CA ALA A 216 -16.52 -4.19 -7.19
C ALA A 216 -15.69 -4.58 -8.42
N PHE A 217 -16.13 -5.66 -9.08
CA PHE A 217 -15.55 -6.13 -10.32
C PHE A 217 -16.66 -6.55 -11.29
N THR A 218 -16.34 -6.63 -12.58
CA THR A 218 -17.29 -7.02 -13.62
C THR A 218 -16.78 -8.24 -14.37
N VAL A 219 -17.63 -9.26 -14.47
CA VAL A 219 -17.41 -10.39 -15.36
C VAL A 219 -18.06 -10.09 -16.71
N TRP A 220 -17.31 -10.29 -17.78
CA TRP A 220 -17.76 -10.05 -19.14
C TRP A 220 -17.85 -11.37 -19.91
N GLY A 221 -19.02 -11.64 -20.45
CA GLY A 221 -19.26 -12.70 -21.40
C GLY A 221 -19.38 -12.15 -22.81
N GLU A 222 -18.62 -12.71 -23.75
CA GLU A 222 -18.77 -12.47 -25.18
C GLU A 222 -18.96 -13.82 -25.86
N ILE A 223 -20.20 -14.09 -26.28
CA ILE A 223 -20.56 -15.33 -26.97
C ILE A 223 -21.26 -14.94 -28.27
N PRO A 224 -20.79 -15.42 -29.44
CA PRO A 224 -21.45 -15.13 -30.71
C PRO A 224 -22.94 -15.50 -30.69
N GLY A 225 -23.82 -14.58 -31.12
CA GLY A 225 -25.28 -14.79 -31.13
C GLY A 225 -25.75 -16.01 -31.93
N LYS A 226 -24.92 -16.50 -32.87
CA LYS A 226 -25.16 -17.76 -33.60
C LYS A 226 -25.09 -19.01 -32.72
N ILE A 227 -24.42 -18.93 -31.58
CA ILE A 227 -24.30 -20.03 -30.60
C ILE A 227 -25.46 -19.93 -29.62
N VAL A 228 -25.65 -18.74 -29.03
CA VAL A 228 -26.72 -18.46 -28.10
C VAL A 228 -27.04 -16.98 -28.11
N ASP A 229 -28.33 -16.64 -28.10
CA ASP A 229 -28.76 -15.26 -27.85
C ASP A 229 -28.64 -14.97 -26.35
N MET A 230 -27.58 -14.24 -25.99
CA MET A 230 -27.25 -13.98 -24.58
C MET A 230 -28.32 -13.16 -23.86
N GLN A 231 -29.19 -12.44 -24.57
CA GLN A 231 -30.29 -11.68 -23.96
C GLN A 231 -31.29 -12.60 -23.24
N PHE A 232 -31.55 -13.78 -23.80
CA PHE A 232 -32.55 -14.74 -23.29
C PHE A 232 -31.93 -16.01 -22.69
N ALA A 233 -30.62 -16.21 -22.83
CA ALA A 233 -29.93 -17.39 -22.34
C ALA A 233 -29.96 -17.55 -20.81
N ASN A 234 -30.23 -18.75 -20.31
CA ASN A 234 -29.84 -19.12 -18.95
C ASN A 234 -28.40 -19.64 -18.97
N MET A 235 -27.58 -19.14 -18.06
CA MET A 235 -26.16 -19.42 -17.97
C MET A 235 -25.76 -19.58 -16.51
N LYS A 236 -24.61 -20.20 -16.29
CA LYS A 236 -23.95 -20.26 -14.98
C LYS A 236 -22.64 -19.51 -15.05
N LEU A 237 -22.43 -18.59 -14.13
CA LEU A 237 -21.12 -18.04 -13.84
C LEU A 237 -20.36 -19.03 -12.97
N VAL A 238 -19.32 -19.61 -13.54
CA VAL A 238 -18.39 -20.53 -12.89
C VAL A 238 -17.24 -19.71 -12.31
N TRP A 239 -17.05 -19.79 -11.00
CA TRP A 239 -16.03 -19.00 -10.30
C TRP A 239 -14.63 -19.64 -10.34
N ASN A 240 -14.54 -20.95 -10.61
CA ASN A 240 -13.29 -21.72 -10.56
C ASN A 240 -12.49 -21.39 -9.29
N ASP A 241 -11.22 -21.00 -9.43
CA ASP A 241 -10.32 -20.59 -8.35
C ASP A 241 -10.26 -19.06 -8.17
N ALA A 242 -11.34 -18.32 -8.49
CA ALA A 242 -11.35 -16.86 -8.43
C ALA A 242 -11.23 -16.31 -7.01
N PHE A 243 -11.72 -17.03 -5.99
CA PHE A 243 -11.70 -16.56 -4.60
C PHE A 243 -10.61 -17.24 -3.79
N ARG A 244 -9.87 -16.43 -3.03
CA ARG A 244 -8.84 -16.91 -2.11
C ARG A 244 -8.85 -16.12 -0.82
N GLU A 245 -8.62 -16.82 0.27
CA GLU A 245 -8.37 -16.25 1.58
C GLU A 245 -7.00 -16.69 2.08
N VAL A 246 -6.07 -15.75 2.19
CA VAL A 246 -4.64 -16.02 2.36
C VAL A 246 -4.14 -15.35 3.63
N THR A 247 -3.43 -16.11 4.47
CA THR A 247 -2.71 -15.57 5.63
C THR A 247 -1.42 -14.90 5.15
N PRO A 248 -1.22 -13.58 5.38
CA PRO A 248 0.03 -12.90 5.00
C PRO A 248 1.22 -13.46 5.76
N LYS A 249 2.31 -13.75 5.05
CA LYS A 249 3.58 -14.21 5.65
C LYS A 249 4.49 -12.99 5.88
N PRO A 250 4.97 -12.72 7.11
CA PRO A 250 5.83 -11.58 7.39
C PRO A 250 7.09 -11.56 6.51
N LEU A 251 7.52 -10.36 6.12
CA LEU A 251 8.73 -10.11 5.34
C LEU A 251 9.62 -9.12 6.10
N THR A 252 10.86 -9.52 6.37
CA THR A 252 11.86 -8.63 6.96
C THR A 252 12.56 -7.84 5.85
N ILE A 253 12.54 -6.51 5.96
CA ILE A 253 13.20 -5.61 4.99
C ILE A 253 14.52 -5.11 5.57
N GLY A 254 14.49 -4.27 6.60
CA GLY A 254 15.69 -3.73 7.23
C GLY A 254 15.55 -2.28 7.67
N THR A 255 16.70 -1.69 7.97
CA THR A 255 16.86 -0.27 8.34
C THR A 255 17.87 0.36 7.40
N VAL A 256 17.66 1.62 7.04
CA VAL A 256 18.61 2.42 6.26
C VAL A 256 18.94 3.68 7.04
N ASP A 257 20.21 4.07 6.99
CA ASP A 257 20.72 5.29 7.61
C ASP A 257 20.97 6.34 6.52
N PHE A 258 20.54 7.56 6.79
CA PHE A 258 20.76 8.73 5.94
C PHE A 258 21.72 9.68 6.64
N THR A 259 22.75 10.12 5.92
CA THR A 259 23.74 11.10 6.39
C THR A 259 23.66 12.35 5.53
N ILE A 260 23.77 13.52 6.16
CA ILE A 260 23.74 14.82 5.47
C ILE A 260 24.78 14.87 4.34
N ASP A 261 24.42 15.56 3.26
CA ASP A 261 25.34 16.01 2.21
C ASP A 261 25.63 17.50 2.44
N PRO A 262 26.80 17.85 3.00
CA PRO A 262 27.14 19.24 3.30
C PRO A 262 27.19 20.11 2.03
N GLY A 263 27.72 19.57 0.93
CA GLY A 263 27.88 20.32 -0.32
C GLY A 263 26.53 20.65 -0.96
N LEU A 264 25.62 19.68 -1.02
CA LEU A 264 24.27 19.90 -1.53
C LEU A 264 23.46 20.82 -0.59
N THR A 265 23.61 20.64 0.72
CA THR A 265 22.95 21.47 1.72
C THR A 265 23.38 22.92 1.63
N GLU A 266 24.68 23.20 1.62
CA GLU A 266 25.18 24.57 1.44
C GLU A 266 24.75 25.15 0.09
N GLY A 267 24.86 24.37 -0.99
CA GLY A 267 24.56 24.86 -2.34
C GLY A 267 23.09 25.23 -2.56
N LYS A 268 22.15 24.55 -1.88
CA LYS A 268 20.70 24.75 -2.06
C LYS A 268 20.08 25.76 -1.07
N ASN A 269 20.79 26.12 -0.01
CA ASN A 269 20.36 27.11 0.98
C ASN A 269 21.06 28.48 0.83
N ARG A 270 21.87 28.67 -0.21
CA ARG A 270 22.46 29.97 -0.58
C ARG A 270 21.52 30.83 -1.41
#